data_AF-A0A9D7IRA8-F1
#
_entry.id   AF-A0A9D7IRA8-F1
#
_cell.length_a   1.000
_cell.length_b   1.000
_cell.length_c   1.000
_cell.angle_alpha   90.00
_cell.angle_beta   90.00
_cell.angle_gamma   90.00
#
_symmetry.space_group_name_H-M   'P 1'
#
loop_
_entity.id
_entity.type
_entity.pdbx_description
1 polymer ?
#
loop_
_entity_poly.entity_id
_entity_poly.type
_entity_poly.pdbx_seq_one_letter_code
_entity_poly.pdbx_strand_id
1 'polypeptide(L)'
;MNKTVSLIPAPTGIQPGGYIPAAFADRSAALTPSAEVTVEPLATGWRITLAWDCPEPVNTCANETDRFVDACAVLAPLVADAPWISMGTPEQPVEGLLWRPDRNEPWRIHAEGLGTVRREAPSAGTTASGNWLDGRWRVVFEIPAWPALAGNRQLAVAVWRGTAQERAGLKSISAGWLALD
;
A
#
# COMPACT_ATOMS: atom_id res chain seq x y z
N MET A 1 16.30 5.85 -3.15
CA MET A 1 15.76 5.08 -4.31
C MET A 1 14.81 5.96 -5.12
N ASN A 2 14.87 5.91 -6.46
CA ASN A 2 13.84 6.47 -7.35
C ASN A 2 13.69 5.53 -8.55
N LYS A 3 12.54 4.88 -8.70
CA LYS A 3 12.31 3.94 -9.81
C LYS A 3 10.82 3.78 -10.15
N THR A 4 10.56 3.41 -11.40
CA THR A 4 9.27 2.83 -11.79
C THR A 4 9.26 1.35 -11.43
N VAL A 5 8.19 0.90 -10.77
CA VAL A 5 8.01 -0.48 -10.31
C VAL A 5 6.83 -1.09 -11.04
N SER A 6 7.02 -2.26 -11.65
CA SER A 6 5.92 -3.08 -12.16
C SER A 6 5.15 -3.70 -11.01
N LEU A 7 3.82 -3.64 -11.09
CA LEU A 7 2.91 -4.19 -10.10
C LEU A 7 2.20 -5.43 -10.67
N ILE A 8 1.92 -6.37 -9.79
CA ILE A 8 1.15 -7.60 -10.07
C ILE A 8 -0.18 -7.54 -9.32
N PRO A 9 -1.23 -8.25 -9.77
CA PRO A 9 -2.42 -8.40 -8.96
C PRO A 9 -2.06 -9.17 -7.68
N ALA A 10 -2.57 -8.71 -6.54
CA ALA A 10 -2.41 -9.46 -5.30
C ALA A 10 -3.05 -10.86 -5.44
N PRO A 11 -2.35 -11.95 -5.07
CA PRO A 11 -2.91 -13.29 -5.21
C PRO A 11 -4.18 -13.46 -4.39
N THR A 12 -5.32 -13.62 -5.08
CA THR A 12 -6.65 -13.73 -4.46
C THR A 12 -6.92 -15.13 -3.93
N GLY A 13 -6.36 -16.17 -4.53
CA GLY A 13 -6.60 -17.57 -4.16
C GLY A 13 -6.12 -17.96 -2.75
N ILE A 14 -5.21 -17.18 -2.16
CA ILE A 14 -4.72 -17.37 -0.79
C ILE A 14 -5.41 -16.45 0.23
N GLN A 15 -6.34 -15.60 -0.22
CA GLN A 15 -7.04 -14.67 0.66
C GLN A 15 -8.04 -15.44 1.55
N PRO A 16 -8.16 -15.07 2.84
CA PRO A 16 -9.16 -15.65 3.71
C PRO A 16 -10.58 -15.27 3.24
N GLY A 17 -11.51 -16.22 3.36
CA GLY A 17 -12.91 -16.06 2.98
C GLY A 17 -13.16 -16.39 1.50
N GLY A 18 -14.11 -17.31 1.24
CA GLY A 18 -14.36 -17.85 -0.10
C GLY A 18 -14.95 -16.88 -1.13
N TYR A 19 -15.43 -15.70 -0.71
CA TYR A 19 -16.07 -14.74 -1.62
C TYR A 19 -15.07 -14.03 -2.54
N ILE A 20 -13.90 -13.64 -2.04
CA ILE A 20 -12.91 -12.85 -2.80
C ILE A 20 -12.31 -13.65 -3.97
N PRO A 21 -11.89 -14.91 -3.81
CA PRO A 21 -11.45 -15.72 -4.95
C PRO A 21 -12.52 -15.87 -6.02
N ALA A 22 -13.79 -16.09 -5.62
CA ALA A 22 -14.89 -16.34 -6.56
C ALA A 22 -15.33 -15.08 -7.31
N ALA A 23 -15.54 -13.96 -6.61
CA ALA A 23 -16.05 -12.73 -7.20
C ALA A 23 -15.03 -12.04 -8.14
N PHE A 24 -13.76 -12.46 -8.11
CA PHE A 24 -12.67 -11.82 -8.84
C PHE A 24 -11.75 -12.82 -9.54
N ALA A 25 -12.23 -14.04 -9.82
CA ALA A 25 -11.47 -15.11 -10.47
C ALA A 25 -10.90 -14.69 -11.84
N ASP A 26 -11.62 -13.82 -12.55
CA ASP A 26 -11.23 -13.35 -13.89
C ASP A 26 -10.19 -12.20 -13.86
N ARG A 27 -9.84 -11.66 -12.68
CA ARG A 27 -8.81 -10.60 -12.55
C ARG A 27 -7.41 -11.20 -12.53
N SER A 28 -6.87 -11.44 -13.72
CA SER A 28 -5.52 -11.99 -13.92
C SER A 28 -4.42 -10.92 -14.07
N ALA A 29 -4.77 -9.64 -14.18
CA ALA A 29 -3.84 -8.53 -14.38
C ALA A 29 -3.98 -7.44 -13.32
N ALA A 30 -2.87 -6.74 -13.04
CA ALA A 30 -2.86 -5.56 -12.19
C ALA A 30 -3.59 -4.43 -12.92
N LEU A 31 -4.63 -3.88 -12.31
CA LEU A 31 -5.37 -2.77 -12.89
C LEU A 31 -4.54 -1.48 -12.88
N THR A 32 -3.69 -1.32 -11.86
CA THR A 32 -2.60 -0.34 -11.85
C THR A 32 -1.29 -1.09 -12.09
N PRO A 33 -0.80 -1.18 -13.34
CA PRO A 33 0.32 -2.06 -13.71
C PRO A 33 1.69 -1.54 -13.29
N SER A 34 1.80 -0.26 -12.91
CA SER A 34 3.06 0.34 -12.47
C SER A 34 2.83 1.51 -11.52
N ALA A 35 3.83 1.77 -10.69
CA ALA A 35 3.93 2.98 -9.88
C ALA A 35 5.37 3.50 -9.85
N GLU A 36 5.51 4.82 -9.85
CA GLU A 36 6.78 5.49 -9.52
C GLU A 36 6.93 5.53 -8.00
N VAL A 37 8.09 5.10 -7.52
CA VAL A 37 8.41 5.06 -6.09
C VAL A 37 9.73 5.78 -5.86
N THR A 38 9.66 6.86 -5.09
CA THR A 38 10.81 7.60 -4.59
C THR A 38 10.90 7.44 -3.08
N VAL A 39 12.08 7.11 -2.57
CA VAL A 39 12.39 6.99 -1.14
C VAL A 39 13.63 7.80 -0.85
N GLU A 40 13.47 8.79 0.00
CA GLU A 40 14.50 9.76 0.38
C GLU A 40 14.68 9.72 1.90
N PRO A 41 15.90 9.49 2.41
CA PRO A 41 16.17 9.72 3.82
C PRO A 41 16.09 11.21 4.11
N LEU A 42 15.49 11.57 5.24
CA LEU A 42 15.51 12.92 5.79
C LEU A 42 16.54 13.02 6.91
N ALA A 43 16.78 14.23 7.42
CA ALA A 43 17.61 14.41 8.63
C ALA A 43 17.12 13.54 9.80
N THR A 44 15.78 13.39 9.91
CA THR A 44 15.12 12.40 10.75
C THR A 44 14.03 11.71 9.95
N GLY A 45 14.19 10.40 9.71
CA GLY A 45 13.16 9.58 9.10
C GLY A 45 13.20 9.56 7.57
N TRP A 46 12.02 9.50 6.95
CA TRP A 46 11.88 9.18 5.53
C TRP A 46 10.80 10.03 4.86
N ARG A 47 11.04 10.41 3.61
CA ARG A 47 10.02 10.84 2.66
C ARG A 47 9.85 9.75 1.61
N ILE A 48 8.62 9.31 1.42
CA ILE A 48 8.28 8.30 0.40
C ILE A 48 7.20 8.88 -0.50
N THR A 49 7.47 8.92 -1.80
CA THR A 49 6.50 9.36 -2.81
C THR A 49 6.08 8.18 -3.66
N LEU A 50 4.77 7.92 -3.74
CA LEU A 50 4.15 6.99 -4.66
C LEU A 50 3.36 7.78 -5.70
N ALA A 51 3.57 7.52 -6.98
CA ALA A 51 2.76 8.08 -8.05
C ALA A 51 2.31 7.01 -9.04
N TRP A 52 1.06 7.09 -9.51
CA TRP A 52 0.47 6.12 -10.44
C TRP A 52 -0.61 6.75 -11.31
N ASP A 53 -0.87 6.11 -12.45
CA ASP A 53 -1.95 6.50 -13.35
C ASP A 53 -3.32 6.19 -12.76
N CYS A 54 -4.17 7.20 -12.75
CA CYS A 54 -5.54 7.17 -12.26
C CYS A 54 -6.37 8.15 -13.09
N PRO A 55 -6.90 7.71 -14.25
CA PRO A 55 -7.69 8.58 -15.12
C PRO A 55 -8.94 9.15 -14.45
N GLU A 56 -9.54 8.37 -13.56
CA GLU A 56 -10.79 8.70 -12.86
C GLU A 56 -10.58 8.49 -11.34
N PRO A 57 -10.22 9.54 -10.59
CA PRO A 57 -9.96 9.41 -9.16
C PRO A 57 -11.27 9.25 -8.37
N VAL A 58 -11.26 8.32 -7.41
CA VAL A 58 -12.30 8.22 -6.39
C VAL A 58 -11.74 8.66 -5.06
N ASN A 59 -12.02 9.91 -4.68
CA ASN A 59 -11.47 10.53 -3.47
C ASN A 59 -12.42 10.52 -2.25
N THR A 60 -13.68 10.13 -2.44
CA THR A 60 -14.69 10.02 -1.37
C THR A 60 -15.69 8.93 -1.70
N CYS A 61 -16.26 8.28 -0.69
CA CYS A 61 -17.42 7.40 -0.83
C CYS A 61 -18.75 8.18 -0.83
N ALA A 62 -18.79 9.46 -0.44
CA ALA A 62 -20.00 10.30 -0.43
C ALA A 62 -21.27 9.65 0.19
N ASN A 63 -21.11 8.78 1.20
CA ASN A 63 -22.15 7.94 1.83
C ASN A 63 -22.73 6.80 0.97
N GLU A 64 -22.14 6.52 -0.19
CA GLU A 64 -22.44 5.34 -1.00
C GLU A 64 -21.78 4.09 -0.37
N THR A 65 -22.53 3.00 -0.22
CA THR A 65 -22.09 1.78 0.48
C THR A 65 -21.37 0.79 -0.44
N ASP A 66 -21.46 0.98 -1.75
CA ASP A 66 -20.85 0.19 -2.82
C ASP A 66 -19.71 0.94 -3.52
N ARG A 67 -19.26 2.06 -2.95
CA ARG A 67 -18.16 2.86 -3.48
C ARG A 67 -16.90 2.65 -2.65
N PHE A 68 -15.77 2.51 -3.34
CA PHE A 68 -14.46 2.42 -2.71
C PHE A 68 -13.57 3.54 -3.21
N VAL A 69 -12.83 4.18 -2.30
CA VAL A 69 -11.85 5.19 -2.65
C VAL A 69 -10.58 4.57 -3.20
N ASP A 70 -9.84 5.35 -3.98
CA ASP A 70 -8.45 5.04 -4.27
C ASP A 70 -7.65 4.97 -2.96
N ALA A 71 -6.59 4.18 -2.95
CA ALA A 71 -5.70 4.11 -1.81
C ALA A 71 -4.32 3.66 -2.25
N CYS A 72 -3.31 3.94 -1.42
CA CYS A 72 -2.03 3.30 -1.55
C CYS A 72 -1.44 3.00 -0.17
N ALA A 73 -0.55 2.01 -0.13
CA ALA A 73 0.17 1.66 1.08
C ALA A 73 1.65 1.43 0.80
N VAL A 74 2.45 1.76 1.81
CA VAL A 74 3.88 1.46 1.88
C VAL A 74 4.12 0.55 3.07
N LEU A 75 4.84 -0.54 2.88
CA LEU A 75 5.10 -1.53 3.92
C LEU A 75 6.59 -1.82 4.03
N ALA A 76 7.05 -2.15 5.22
CA ALA A 76 8.38 -2.63 5.51
C ALA A 76 8.28 -3.91 6.34
N PRO A 77 9.20 -4.87 6.15
CA PRO A 77 9.24 -6.05 6.99
C PRO A 77 9.79 -5.68 8.38
N LEU A 78 9.27 -6.28 9.45
CA LEU A 78 9.84 -6.11 10.79
C LEU A 78 11.10 -6.97 10.97
N VAL A 79 11.23 -8.05 10.20
CA VAL A 79 12.41 -8.92 10.10
C VAL A 79 12.74 -9.20 8.63
N ALA A 80 14.01 -9.24 8.26
CA ALA A 80 14.48 -9.19 6.88
C ALA A 80 13.88 -10.24 5.90
N ASP A 81 13.44 -11.39 6.40
CA ASP A 81 12.89 -12.49 5.60
C ASP A 81 11.34 -12.56 5.61
N ALA A 82 10.66 -11.60 6.22
CA ALA A 82 9.21 -11.62 6.33
C ALA A 82 8.52 -11.78 4.96
N PRO A 83 7.58 -12.73 4.81
CA PRO A 83 7.00 -13.03 3.50
C PRO A 83 6.05 -11.93 3.04
N TRP A 84 6.44 -11.20 2.00
CA TRP A 84 5.65 -10.08 1.48
C TRP A 84 4.26 -10.51 0.98
N ILE A 85 4.20 -11.56 0.16
CA ILE A 85 2.96 -11.97 -0.53
C ILE A 85 1.85 -12.36 0.45
N SER A 86 2.20 -12.95 1.60
CA SER A 86 1.25 -13.30 2.65
C SER A 86 1.06 -12.19 3.69
N MET A 87 1.68 -11.02 3.53
CA MET A 87 1.71 -9.96 4.54
C MET A 87 2.27 -10.44 5.90
N GLY A 88 3.37 -11.19 5.85
CA GLY A 88 4.07 -11.71 7.03
C GLY A 88 3.54 -13.05 7.55
N THR A 89 4.02 -13.40 8.74
CA THR A 89 3.53 -14.45 9.64
C THR A 89 3.57 -13.92 11.09
N PRO A 90 3.05 -14.64 12.10
CA PRO A 90 3.19 -14.23 13.51
C PRO A 90 4.64 -14.01 13.96
N GLU A 91 5.57 -14.85 13.48
CA GLU A 91 7.00 -14.77 13.76
C GLU A 91 7.72 -13.74 12.89
N GLN A 92 7.16 -13.46 11.71
CA GLN A 92 7.75 -12.56 10.72
C GLN A 92 6.75 -11.49 10.27
N PRO A 93 6.36 -10.56 11.16
CA PRO A 93 5.34 -9.58 10.85
C PRO A 93 5.83 -8.49 9.89
N VAL A 94 4.88 -7.77 9.32
CA VAL A 94 5.12 -6.57 8.50
C VAL A 94 4.35 -5.39 9.07
N GLU A 95 4.87 -4.19 8.86
CA GLU A 95 4.17 -2.95 9.21
C GLU A 95 4.19 -1.95 8.07
N GLY A 96 3.35 -0.92 8.15
CA GLY A 96 3.28 0.08 7.10
C GLY A 96 2.34 1.23 7.37
N LEU A 97 2.14 2.03 6.33
CA LEU A 97 1.18 3.11 6.29
C LEU A 97 0.23 2.91 5.11
N LEU A 98 -1.05 3.10 5.36
CA LEU A 98 -2.12 3.09 4.37
C LEU A 98 -2.70 4.50 4.26
N TRP A 99 -2.50 5.13 3.12
CA TRP A 99 -3.12 6.40 2.79
C TRP A 99 -4.47 6.16 2.10
N ARG A 100 -5.43 7.04 2.40
CA ARG A 100 -6.70 7.18 1.70
C ARG A 100 -7.02 8.67 1.53
N PRO A 101 -7.64 9.07 0.42
CA PRO A 101 -8.00 10.46 0.14
C PRO A 101 -9.14 11.00 1.02
N ASP A 102 -9.96 10.12 1.58
CA ASP A 102 -11.09 10.48 2.45
C ASP A 102 -10.71 10.54 3.95
N ARG A 103 -9.41 10.68 4.24
CA ARG A 103 -8.88 10.74 5.60
C ARG A 103 -7.84 11.84 5.74
N ASN A 104 -7.82 12.46 6.92
CA ASN A 104 -6.80 13.45 7.27
C ASN A 104 -5.45 12.80 7.62
N GLU A 105 -5.47 11.57 8.16
CA GLU A 105 -4.28 10.84 8.60
C GLU A 105 -4.24 9.44 7.98
N PRO A 106 -3.04 8.94 7.61
CA PRO A 106 -2.88 7.55 7.19
C PRO A 106 -3.17 6.62 8.37
N TRP A 107 -3.54 5.37 8.06
CA TRP A 107 -3.51 4.31 9.06
C TRP A 107 -2.11 3.74 9.16
N ARG A 108 -1.60 3.52 10.38
CA ARG A 108 -0.55 2.52 10.58
C ARG A 108 -1.18 1.14 10.45
N ILE A 109 -0.52 0.26 9.71
CA ILE A 109 -0.93 -1.13 9.56
C ILE A 109 0.12 -2.06 10.13
N HIS A 110 -0.33 -3.12 10.78
CA HIS A 110 0.48 -4.24 11.25
C HIS A 110 -0.18 -5.54 10.79
N ALA A 111 0.60 -6.48 10.27
CA ALA A 111 0.08 -7.77 9.83
C ALA A 111 1.06 -8.90 10.16
N GLU A 112 0.47 -10.04 10.52
CA GLU A 112 1.09 -11.31 10.88
C GLU A 112 0.58 -12.41 9.91
N GLY A 113 0.31 -12.04 8.67
CA GLY A 113 -0.37 -12.90 7.69
C GLY A 113 -1.67 -12.30 7.13
N LEU A 114 -2.18 -12.89 6.06
CA LEU A 114 -3.44 -12.48 5.45
C LEU A 114 -4.60 -12.63 6.45
N GLY A 115 -5.48 -11.62 6.51
CA GLY A 115 -6.61 -11.58 7.43
C GLY A 115 -6.29 -11.08 8.85
N THR A 116 -5.02 -10.82 9.17
CA THR A 116 -4.59 -10.35 10.51
C THR A 116 -4.33 -8.84 10.59
N VAL A 117 -4.58 -8.11 9.49
CA VAL A 117 -4.25 -6.68 9.39
C VAL A 117 -4.97 -5.88 10.47
N ARG A 118 -4.20 -5.29 11.37
CA ARG A 118 -4.65 -4.34 12.39
C ARG A 118 -4.35 -2.91 11.92
N ARG A 119 -5.26 -1.99 12.22
CA ARG A 119 -5.13 -0.56 11.91
C ARG A 119 -5.04 0.24 13.19
N GLU A 120 -4.05 1.12 13.27
CA GLU A 120 -3.75 1.95 14.43
C GLU A 120 -3.48 3.39 13.98
N ALA A 121 -3.57 4.33 14.93
CA ALA A 121 -3.10 5.69 14.68
C ALA A 121 -1.63 5.69 14.26
N PRO A 122 -1.21 6.57 13.34
CA PRO A 122 0.18 6.62 12.92
C PRO A 122 1.06 7.19 14.04
N SER A 123 2.37 6.91 13.98
CA SER A 123 3.33 7.48 14.92
C SER A 123 3.30 9.01 14.87
N ALA A 124 3.49 9.68 16.01
CA ALA A 124 3.45 11.14 16.09
C ALA A 124 4.31 11.83 15.01
N GLY A 125 3.74 12.83 14.34
CA GLY A 125 4.36 13.57 13.25
C GLY A 125 4.38 12.85 11.89
N THR A 126 3.87 11.61 11.81
CA THR A 126 3.68 10.94 10.52
C THR A 126 2.53 11.56 9.76
N THR A 127 2.76 11.96 8.51
CA THR A 127 1.72 12.51 7.64
C THR A 127 1.70 11.78 6.30
N ALA A 128 0.55 11.83 5.64
CA ALA A 128 0.44 11.40 4.25
C ALA A 128 -0.53 12.33 3.53
N SER A 129 -0.10 12.91 2.41
CA SER A 129 -0.93 13.79 1.59
C SER A 129 -0.93 13.31 0.14
N GLY A 130 -2.09 13.38 -0.50
CA GLY A 130 -2.27 13.01 -1.90
C GLY A 130 -2.73 14.20 -2.72
N ASN A 131 -2.13 14.37 -3.89
CA ASN A 131 -2.60 15.30 -4.90
C ASN A 131 -2.89 14.52 -6.18
N TRP A 132 -4.08 14.72 -6.74
CA TRP A 132 -4.41 14.23 -8.07
C TRP A 132 -4.31 15.37 -9.06
N LEU A 133 -3.52 15.18 -10.12
CA LEU A 133 -3.33 16.16 -11.19
C LEU A 133 -3.04 15.41 -12.50
N ASP A 134 -3.67 15.86 -13.59
CA ASP A 134 -3.44 15.35 -14.95
C ASP A 134 -3.52 13.81 -15.06
N GLY A 135 -4.57 13.22 -14.47
CA GLY A 135 -4.82 11.77 -14.56
C GLY A 135 -3.89 10.92 -13.69
N ARG A 136 -3.20 11.51 -12.72
CA ARG A 136 -2.23 10.82 -11.87
C ARG A 136 -2.39 11.21 -10.41
N TRP A 137 -2.33 10.21 -9.53
CA TRP A 137 -2.11 10.44 -8.11
C TRP A 137 -0.62 10.62 -7.84
N ARG A 138 -0.29 11.54 -6.93
CA ARG A 138 0.99 11.63 -6.23
C ARG A 138 0.72 11.70 -4.74
N VAL A 139 1.16 10.68 -4.01
CA VAL A 139 1.02 10.59 -2.56
C VAL A 139 2.40 10.65 -1.92
N VAL A 140 2.54 11.55 -0.95
CA VAL A 140 3.78 11.75 -0.19
C VAL A 140 3.51 11.35 1.26
N PHE A 141 4.29 10.39 1.74
CA PHE A 141 4.40 10.03 3.15
C PHE A 141 5.62 10.72 3.74
N GLU A 142 5.45 11.41 4.86
CA GLU A 142 6.55 11.92 5.68
C GLU A 142 6.52 11.23 7.04
N ILE A 143 7.60 10.54 7.37
CA ILE A 143 7.63 9.54 8.44
C ILE A 143 8.85 9.84 9.32
N PRO A 144 8.68 10.51 10.48
CA PRO A 144 9.81 10.99 11.30
C PRO A 144 10.75 9.88 11.80
N ALA A 145 10.22 8.69 12.04
CA ALA A 145 10.99 7.51 12.41
C ALA A 145 10.30 6.24 11.91
N TRP A 146 11.05 5.38 11.22
CA TRP A 146 10.56 4.09 10.78
C TRP A 146 11.64 3.00 10.93
N PRO A 147 11.75 2.40 12.13
CA PRO A 147 12.81 1.43 12.44
C PRO A 147 12.85 0.23 11.48
N ALA A 148 11.69 -0.29 11.08
CA ALA A 148 11.59 -1.42 10.16
C ALA A 148 12.24 -1.12 8.80
N LEU A 149 11.93 0.04 8.22
CA LEU A 149 12.52 0.46 6.95
C LEU A 149 14.02 0.75 7.09
N ALA A 150 14.43 1.39 8.19
CA ALA A 150 15.83 1.72 8.45
C ALA A 150 16.70 0.48 8.67
N GLY A 151 16.18 -0.52 9.38
CA GLY A 151 16.91 -1.76 9.71
C GLY A 151 16.97 -2.74 8.55
N ASN A 152 15.84 -2.99 7.88
CA ASN A 152 15.75 -4.03 6.84
C ASN A 152 15.97 -3.49 5.42
N ARG A 153 15.89 -2.18 5.22
CA ARG A 153 16.10 -1.51 3.93
C ARG A 153 15.29 -2.11 2.78
N GLN A 154 14.07 -2.53 3.11
CA GLN A 154 13.12 -3.18 2.20
C GLN A 154 11.78 -2.46 2.28
N LEU A 155 11.21 -2.15 1.12
CA LEU A 155 9.91 -1.51 0.99
C LEU A 155 9.02 -2.32 0.04
N ALA A 156 7.75 -2.47 0.35
CA ALA A 156 6.76 -2.93 -0.62
C ALA A 156 5.64 -1.90 -0.77
N VAL A 157 4.96 -1.94 -1.91
CA VAL A 157 3.88 -1.01 -2.22
C VAL A 157 2.61 -1.75 -2.61
N ALA A 158 1.47 -1.14 -2.32
CA ALA A 158 0.16 -1.58 -2.77
C ALA A 158 -0.66 -0.37 -3.24
N VAL A 159 -1.44 -0.56 -4.29
CA VAL A 159 -2.33 0.47 -4.86
C VAL A 159 -3.71 -0.14 -5.10
N TRP A 160 -4.74 0.59 -4.68
CA TRP A 160 -6.14 0.28 -4.92
C TRP A 160 -6.75 1.34 -5.83
N ARG A 161 -7.42 0.90 -6.89
CA ARG A 161 -8.23 1.72 -7.79
C ARG A 161 -9.71 1.65 -7.41
N GLY A 162 -10.24 2.76 -6.93
CA GLY A 162 -11.62 2.88 -6.45
C GLY A 162 -12.67 2.64 -7.53
N THR A 163 -12.48 3.18 -8.75
CA THR A 163 -13.38 2.92 -9.89
C THR A 163 -13.48 1.45 -10.28
N ALA A 164 -12.43 0.68 -9.98
CA ALA A 164 -12.40 -0.76 -10.20
C ALA A 164 -12.85 -1.57 -8.97
N GLN A 165 -13.45 -0.92 -7.97
CA GLN A 165 -13.94 -1.58 -6.76
C GLN A 165 -12.84 -2.34 -6.01
N GLU A 166 -11.59 -1.90 -6.13
CA GLU A 166 -10.48 -2.49 -5.39
C GLU A 166 -10.56 -2.11 -3.92
N ARG A 167 -10.49 -3.12 -3.05
CA ARG A 167 -10.47 -2.99 -1.60
C ARG A 167 -9.91 -4.26 -0.96
N ALA A 168 -9.41 -4.14 0.26
CA ALA A 168 -8.84 -5.25 1.04
C ALA A 168 -7.73 -5.99 0.26
N GLY A 169 -7.89 -7.28 -0.03
CA GLY A 169 -6.94 -8.08 -0.80
C GLY A 169 -6.95 -7.81 -2.31
N LEU A 170 -7.93 -7.08 -2.84
CA LEU A 170 -7.98 -6.73 -4.26
C LEU A 170 -7.23 -5.43 -4.50
N LYS A 171 -6.07 -5.53 -5.14
CA LYS A 171 -5.13 -4.43 -5.35
C LYS A 171 -4.01 -4.86 -6.27
N SER A 172 -3.27 -3.86 -6.74
CA SER A 172 -1.99 -4.06 -7.41
C SER A 172 -0.85 -3.92 -6.38
N ILE A 173 0.13 -4.82 -6.37
CA ILE A 173 1.24 -4.84 -5.41
C ILE A 173 2.60 -4.96 -6.10
N SER A 174 3.68 -4.53 -5.45
CA SER A 174 5.02 -4.93 -5.90
C SER A 174 5.16 -6.45 -5.80
N ALA A 175 5.83 -7.07 -6.77
CA ALA A 175 5.99 -8.54 -6.81
C ALA A 175 6.87 -9.09 -5.66
N GLY A 176 7.66 -8.22 -5.03
CA GLY A 176 8.50 -8.54 -3.88
C GLY A 176 8.89 -7.28 -3.12
N TRP A 177 9.77 -7.45 -2.15
CA TRP A 177 10.44 -6.34 -1.48
C TRP A 177 11.34 -5.57 -2.46
N LEU A 178 11.19 -4.25 -2.45
CA LEU A 178 12.06 -3.31 -3.13
C LEU A 178 13.23 -2.99 -2.21
N ALA A 179 14.44 -3.40 -2.60
CA ALA A 179 15.65 -3.02 -1.88
C ALA A 179 15.91 -1.51 -1.97
N LEU A 180 16.31 -0.93 -0.84
CA LEU A 180 16.73 0.47 -0.71
C LEU A 180 18.26 0.54 -0.65
N ASP A 181 18.91 0.25 -1.76
CA ASP A 181 20.37 0.41 -1.90
C ASP A 181 20.75 1.90 -2.03
#